data_AF-A0A524Q1R5-F1
#
_entry.id   AF-A0A524Q1R5-F1
#
_cell.length_a   1.000
_cell.length_b   1.000
_cell.length_c   1.000
_cell.angle_alpha   90.00
_cell.angle_beta   90.00
_cell.angle_gamma   90.00
#
_symmetry.space_group_name_H-M   'P 1'
#
loop_
_entity.id
_entity.type
_entity.pdbx_description
1 polymer ?
#
loop_
_entity_poly.entity_id
_entity_poly.type
_entity_poly.pdbx_seq_one_letter_code
_entity_poly.pdbx_strand_id
1 'polypeptide(L)'
;MIIDRLENVYGEANKYRYNDSKRYRDIINAFYEEEAIRRISLLREVGDNKSNIRAMLEFMSFREHIVDVMTDWFWTFDTRLMTYGIPAYIPWIPWTRQCDFIEWLYNHYLNQKPGLIDKCRDQGVTWLMCAFYLQEWRWFPGFSGGFGSNKAESVDMRDNPKCIFEKMRALMRRMPSWWFPD
;
A
#
# COMPACT_ATOMS: atom_id res chain seq x y z
N MET A 1 -16.55 -5.17 -3.88
CA MET A 1 -15.08 -5.38 -3.83
C MET A 1 -14.57 -4.97 -2.45
N ILE A 2 -13.39 -5.44 -1.99
CA ILE A 2 -12.88 -5.09 -0.64
C ILE A 2 -12.69 -3.57 -0.45
N ILE A 3 -12.39 -2.85 -1.53
CA ILE A 3 -12.26 -1.39 -1.58
C ILE A 3 -13.60 -0.72 -1.20
N ASP A 4 -14.71 -1.08 -1.87
CA ASP A 4 -16.03 -0.54 -1.55
C ASP A 4 -16.41 -0.83 -0.09
N ARG A 5 -16.05 -2.02 0.41
CA ARG A 5 -16.30 -2.41 1.79
C ARG A 5 -15.54 -1.50 2.76
N LEU A 6 -14.25 -1.26 2.50
CA LEU A 6 -13.42 -0.34 3.29
C LEU A 6 -14.02 1.07 3.29
N GLU A 7 -14.39 1.60 2.12
CA GLU A 7 -14.97 2.94 2.01
C GLU A 7 -16.28 3.06 2.78
N ASN A 8 -17.16 2.05 2.72
CA ASN A 8 -18.37 1.99 3.53
C ASN A 8 -18.08 1.92 5.04
N VAL A 9 -17.11 1.10 5.45
CA VAL A 9 -16.69 0.97 6.86
C VAL A 9 -16.16 2.30 7.40
N TYR A 10 -15.28 2.97 6.66
CA TYR A 10 -14.77 4.28 7.05
C TYR A 10 -15.87 5.36 6.99
N GLY A 11 -16.78 5.30 6.02
CA GLY A 11 -17.94 6.18 5.94
C GLY A 11 -18.85 6.09 7.17
N GLU A 12 -19.10 4.87 7.66
CA GLU A 12 -19.85 4.66 8.90
C GLU A 12 -19.04 5.06 10.14
N ALA A 13 -17.79 4.59 10.26
CA ALA A 13 -16.94 4.86 11.42
C ALA A 13 -16.73 6.36 11.64
N ASN A 14 -16.49 7.13 10.58
CA ASN A 14 -16.18 8.55 10.68
C ASN A 14 -17.30 9.40 11.31
N LYS A 15 -18.55 8.92 11.33
CA LYS A 15 -19.67 9.55 12.06
C LYS A 15 -19.45 9.60 13.57
N TYR A 16 -18.58 8.72 14.07
CA TYR A 16 -18.27 8.55 15.50
C TYR A 16 -16.89 9.09 15.90
N ARG A 17 -16.07 9.55 14.94
CA ARG A 17 -14.64 9.80 15.14
C ARG A 17 -14.34 10.78 16.28
N TYR A 18 -15.17 11.81 16.45
CA TYR A 18 -14.93 12.90 17.41
C TYR A 18 -15.87 12.91 18.61
N ASN A 19 -16.98 12.17 18.56
CA ASN A 19 -18.05 12.14 19.55
C ASN A 19 -18.15 10.78 20.27
N ASP A 20 -17.69 9.69 19.66
CA ASP A 20 -17.63 8.35 20.27
C ASP A 20 -16.43 7.55 19.73
N SER A 21 -15.25 7.87 20.26
CA SER A 21 -14.00 7.24 19.82
C SER A 21 -13.93 5.74 20.10
N LYS A 22 -14.72 5.21 21.04
CA LYS A 22 -14.82 3.77 21.28
C LYS A 22 -15.55 3.10 20.11
N ARG A 23 -16.72 3.63 19.73
CA ARG A 23 -17.47 3.09 18.58
C ARG A 23 -16.70 3.22 17.27
N TYR A 24 -15.99 4.33 17.05
CA TYR A 24 -15.07 4.47 15.91
C TYR A 24 -14.04 3.33 15.88
N ARG A 25 -13.36 3.09 17.02
CA ARG A 25 -12.36 2.03 17.16
C ARG A 25 -12.96 0.66 16.89
N ASP A 26 -14.10 0.35 17.48
CA ASP A 26 -14.71 -0.99 17.40
C ASP A 26 -15.07 -1.34 15.95
N ILE A 27 -15.63 -0.40 15.18
CA ILE A 27 -15.95 -0.59 13.76
C ILE A 27 -14.68 -0.84 12.93
N ILE A 28 -13.64 -0.03 13.14
CA ILE A 28 -12.39 -0.14 12.36
C ILE A 28 -11.63 -1.42 12.71
N ASN A 29 -11.56 -1.79 14.01
CA ASN A 29 -10.90 -3.00 14.45
C ASN A 29 -11.59 -4.26 13.93
N ALA A 30 -12.93 -4.31 13.94
CA ALA A 30 -13.66 -5.44 13.40
C ALA A 30 -13.31 -5.70 11.93
N PHE A 31 -13.24 -4.64 11.12
CA PHE A 31 -12.84 -4.76 9.72
C PHE A 31 -11.39 -5.26 9.55
N TYR A 32 -10.44 -4.67 10.27
CA TYR A 32 -9.03 -5.06 10.13
C TYR A 32 -8.70 -6.42 10.74
N GLU A 33 -9.47 -6.89 11.72
CA GLU A 33 -9.37 -8.25 12.25
C GLU A 33 -9.75 -9.28 11.18
N GLU A 34 -10.87 -9.07 10.49
CA GLU A 34 -11.27 -9.92 9.37
C GLU A 34 -10.24 -9.89 8.23
N GLU A 35 -9.73 -8.71 7.89
CA GLU A 35 -8.71 -8.57 6.84
C GLU A 35 -7.39 -9.25 7.23
N ALA A 36 -7.00 -9.19 8.51
CA ALA A 36 -5.83 -9.89 9.01
C ALA A 36 -6.00 -11.41 8.87
N ILE A 37 -7.18 -11.96 9.21
CA ILE A 37 -7.49 -13.38 9.04
C ILE A 37 -7.40 -13.79 7.55
N ARG A 38 -7.94 -12.96 6.65
CA ARG A 38 -7.86 -13.21 5.20
C ARG A 38 -6.42 -13.24 4.71
N ARG A 39 -5.61 -12.23 5.05
CA ARG A 39 -4.20 -12.15 4.63
C ARG A 39 -3.33 -13.26 5.23
N ILE A 40 -3.58 -13.68 6.48
CA ILE A 40 -2.88 -14.82 7.08
C ILE A 40 -3.21 -16.11 6.34
N SER A 41 -4.48 -16.32 5.99
CA SER A 41 -4.91 -17.48 5.19
C SER A 41 -4.23 -17.48 3.82
N LEU A 42 -4.24 -16.34 3.12
CA LEU A 42 -3.56 -16.16 1.84
C LEU A 42 -2.05 -16.42 1.92
N LEU A 43 -1.37 -15.88 2.95
CA LEU A 43 0.06 -16.10 3.16
C LEU A 43 0.38 -17.59 3.34
N ARG A 44 -0.44 -18.33 4.09
CA ARG A 44 -0.27 -19.76 4.31
C ARG A 44 -0.49 -20.55 3.02
N GLU A 45 -1.56 -20.24 2.29
CA GLU A 45 -1.89 -20.90 1.03
C GLU A 45 -0.80 -20.69 -0.03
N VAL A 46 -0.35 -19.45 -0.22
CA VAL A 46 0.72 -19.13 -1.18
C VAL A 46 2.04 -19.76 -0.74
N GLY A 47 2.36 -19.69 0.55
CA GLY A 47 3.62 -20.18 1.11
C GLY A 47 3.70 -21.70 1.28
N ASP A 48 2.61 -22.44 1.05
CA ASP A 48 2.52 -23.89 1.28
C ASP A 48 3.54 -24.68 0.45
N ASN A 49 3.73 -24.31 -0.82
CA ASN A 49 4.65 -24.99 -1.71
C ASN A 49 5.21 -24.06 -2.80
N LYS A 50 6.29 -24.52 -3.45
CA LYS A 50 6.99 -23.76 -4.48
C LYS A 50 6.12 -23.44 -5.71
N SER A 51 5.13 -24.27 -6.02
CA SER A 51 4.23 -24.04 -7.16
C SER A 51 3.31 -22.85 -6.90
N ASN A 52 2.74 -22.77 -5.70
CA ASN A 52 1.88 -21.65 -5.29
C ASN A 52 2.66 -20.34 -5.23
N ILE A 53 3.88 -20.37 -4.67
CA ILE A 53 4.79 -19.21 -4.68
C ILE A 53 5.05 -18.76 -6.11
N ARG A 54 5.39 -19.69 -7.02
CA ARG A 54 5.67 -19.36 -8.42
C ARG A 54 4.46 -18.73 -9.10
N ALA A 55 3.27 -19.30 -8.92
CA ALA A 55 2.04 -18.76 -9.49
C ALA A 55 1.73 -17.35 -8.95
N MET A 56 1.95 -17.10 -7.65
CA MET A 56 1.75 -15.79 -7.05
C MET A 56 2.80 -14.78 -7.55
N LEU A 57 4.07 -15.16 -7.67
CA LEU A 57 5.11 -14.29 -8.24
C LEU A 57 4.81 -13.94 -9.71
N GLU A 58 4.32 -14.89 -10.50
CA GLU A 58 3.87 -14.67 -11.87
C GLU A 58 2.69 -13.68 -11.89
N PHE A 59 1.65 -13.90 -11.08
CA PHE A 59 0.53 -12.98 -10.93
C PHE A 59 0.99 -11.56 -10.56
N MET A 60 1.88 -11.44 -9.57
CA MET A 60 2.43 -10.16 -9.13
C MET A 60 3.25 -9.44 -10.19
N SER A 61 3.78 -10.14 -11.20
CA SER A 61 4.65 -9.54 -12.22
C SER A 61 3.89 -8.68 -13.23
N PHE A 62 2.59 -8.85 -13.33
CA PHE A 62 1.73 -8.11 -14.24
C PHE A 62 1.29 -6.76 -13.62
N ARG A 63 1.36 -5.68 -14.40
CA ARG A 63 1.08 -4.31 -13.92
C ARG A 63 -0.39 -4.13 -13.54
N GLU A 64 -1.29 -4.79 -14.25
CA GLU A 64 -2.73 -4.78 -13.99
C GLU A 64 -3.08 -5.27 -12.58
N HIS A 65 -2.23 -6.11 -11.99
CA HIS A 65 -2.43 -6.67 -10.66
C HIS A 65 -1.84 -5.84 -9.53
N ILE A 66 -1.21 -4.68 -9.80
CA ILE A 66 -0.59 -3.86 -8.76
C ILE A 66 -1.58 -3.50 -7.62
N VAL A 67 -2.84 -3.21 -7.94
CA VAL A 67 -3.86 -2.87 -6.93
C VAL A 67 -4.17 -4.08 -6.06
N ASP A 68 -4.22 -5.28 -6.64
CA ASP A 68 -4.35 -6.54 -5.91
C ASP A 68 -3.12 -6.77 -5.01
N VAL A 69 -1.91 -6.55 -5.55
CA VAL A 69 -0.66 -6.69 -4.80
C VAL A 69 -0.60 -5.73 -3.60
N MET A 70 -0.99 -4.48 -3.79
CA MET A 70 -1.11 -3.50 -2.72
C MET A 70 -2.09 -3.98 -1.64
N THR A 71 -3.28 -4.40 -2.09
CA THR A 71 -4.41 -4.85 -1.25
C THR A 71 -4.11 -6.11 -0.46
N ASP A 72 -3.23 -6.98 -0.94
CA ASP A 72 -2.93 -8.26 -0.28
C ASP A 72 -1.63 -8.21 0.55
N TRP A 73 -0.62 -7.49 0.09
CA TRP A 73 0.74 -7.64 0.60
C TRP A 73 1.32 -6.37 1.20
N PHE A 74 0.91 -5.19 0.73
CA PHE A 74 1.45 -3.93 1.25
C PHE A 74 0.74 -3.47 2.53
N TRP A 75 1.50 -2.70 3.31
CA TRP A 75 1.10 -2.14 4.59
C TRP A 75 1.40 -0.65 4.59
N THR A 76 0.50 0.15 5.15
CA THR A 76 0.71 1.58 5.38
C THR A 76 1.01 1.85 6.84
N PHE A 77 1.53 3.05 7.10
CA PHE A 77 1.87 3.52 8.43
C PHE A 77 1.15 4.82 8.75
N ASP A 78 0.34 4.80 9.80
CA ASP A 78 -0.39 5.96 10.31
C ASP A 78 -0.42 5.97 11.85
N THR A 79 0.44 6.79 12.46
CA THR A 79 0.49 6.95 13.92
C THR A 79 -0.77 7.58 14.50
N ARG A 80 -1.61 8.23 13.70
CA ARG A 80 -2.88 8.83 14.17
C ARG A 80 -3.87 7.75 14.58
N LEU A 81 -3.75 6.53 14.04
CA LEU A 81 -4.60 5.41 14.44
C LEU A 81 -4.34 4.97 15.89
N MET A 82 -3.12 5.18 16.40
CA MET A 82 -2.76 4.82 17.76
C MET A 82 -3.54 5.61 18.81
N THR A 83 -3.95 6.86 18.53
CA THR A 83 -4.80 7.63 19.46
C THR A 83 -6.17 6.99 19.65
N TYR A 84 -6.57 6.16 18.68
CA TYR A 84 -7.78 5.37 18.72
C TYR A 84 -7.50 3.90 19.08
N GLY A 85 -6.34 3.55 19.65
CA GLY A 85 -6.05 2.17 20.08
C GLY A 85 -5.90 1.16 18.93
N ILE A 86 -5.70 1.63 17.71
CA ILE A 86 -5.48 0.82 16.50
C ILE A 86 -3.97 0.78 16.22
N PRO A 87 -3.39 -0.35 15.77
CA PRO A 87 -1.98 -0.42 15.40
C PRO A 87 -1.59 0.63 14.35
N ALA A 88 -0.37 1.17 14.45
CA ALA A 88 0.12 2.16 13.49
C ALA A 88 0.34 1.59 12.09
N TYR A 89 0.67 0.30 12.00
CA TYR A 89 0.77 -0.41 10.73
C TYR A 89 -0.54 -1.15 10.46
N ILE A 90 -1.12 -0.89 9.30
CA ILE A 90 -2.36 -1.52 8.84
C ILE A 90 -2.21 -2.03 7.41
N PRO A 91 -2.98 -3.07 7.02
CA PRO A 91 -3.18 -3.46 5.64
C PRO A 91 -3.47 -2.25 4.74
N TRP A 92 -2.69 -2.09 3.66
CA TRP A 92 -2.94 -1.02 2.70
C TRP A 92 -3.97 -1.45 1.66
N ILE A 93 -5.22 -1.11 1.92
CA ILE A 93 -6.29 -1.26 0.93
C ILE A 93 -6.49 0.11 0.27
N PRO A 94 -6.15 0.27 -1.02
CA PRO A 94 -6.28 1.55 -1.70
C PRO A 94 -7.74 1.96 -1.83
N TRP A 95 -8.00 3.26 -1.79
CA TRP A 95 -9.32 3.82 -2.08
C TRP A 95 -9.51 4.00 -3.58
N THR A 96 -10.74 4.19 -4.03
CA THR A 96 -11.08 4.34 -5.46
C THR A 96 -10.19 5.39 -6.14
N ARG A 97 -10.00 6.56 -5.52
CA ARG A 97 -9.11 7.62 -6.08
C ARG A 97 -7.64 7.24 -6.13
N GLN A 98 -7.18 6.34 -5.26
CA GLN A 98 -5.83 5.83 -5.32
C GLN A 98 -5.67 4.83 -6.47
N CYS A 99 -6.71 4.02 -6.74
CA CYS A 99 -6.76 3.16 -7.94
C CYS A 99 -6.76 4.00 -9.22
N ASP A 100 -7.62 5.03 -9.30
CA ASP A 100 -7.65 5.98 -10.43
C ASP A 100 -6.26 6.59 -10.68
N PHE A 101 -5.56 6.98 -9.60
CA PHE A 101 -4.22 7.56 -9.71
C PHE A 101 -3.20 6.56 -10.25
N ILE A 102 -3.23 5.30 -9.82
CA ILE A 102 -2.33 4.26 -10.31
C ILE A 102 -2.58 3.97 -11.79
N GLU A 103 -3.84 3.87 -12.20
CA GLU A 103 -4.21 3.71 -13.62
C GLU A 103 -3.71 4.90 -14.46
N TRP A 104 -3.99 6.12 -14.00
CA TRP A 104 -3.50 7.34 -14.64
C TRP A 104 -1.98 7.37 -14.75
N LEU A 105 -1.27 6.96 -13.69
CA LEU A 105 0.18 6.91 -13.63
C LEU A 105 0.75 5.92 -14.64
N TYR A 106 0.22 4.70 -14.71
CA TYR A 106 0.64 3.71 -15.70
C TYR A 106 0.36 4.16 -17.12
N ASN A 107 -0.80 4.78 -17.37
CA ASN A 107 -1.11 5.35 -18.67
C ASN A 107 -0.05 6.38 -19.09
N HIS A 108 0.33 7.30 -18.19
CA HIS A 108 1.37 8.30 -18.50
C HIS A 108 2.74 7.67 -18.71
N TYR A 109 3.14 6.76 -17.82
CA TYR A 109 4.43 6.09 -17.86
C TYR A 109 4.61 5.26 -19.14
N LEU A 110 3.63 4.41 -19.47
CA LEU A 110 3.69 3.53 -20.65
C LEU A 110 3.60 4.32 -21.96
N ASN A 111 2.94 5.48 -21.96
CA ASN A 111 2.87 6.37 -23.12
C ASN A 111 3.98 7.44 -23.14
N GLN A 112 4.94 7.39 -22.21
CA GLN A 112 6.06 8.34 -22.10
C GLN A 112 5.62 9.81 -22.02
N LYS A 113 4.51 10.07 -21.32
CA LYS A 113 3.93 11.40 -21.15
C LYS A 113 4.32 12.00 -19.79
N PRO A 114 4.73 13.27 -19.74
CA PRO A 114 4.89 13.96 -18.46
C PRO A 114 3.53 14.05 -17.76
N GLY A 115 3.53 13.87 -16.44
CA GLY A 115 2.33 13.95 -15.61
C GLY A 115 2.47 15.01 -14.53
N LEU A 116 1.41 15.78 -14.30
CA LEU A 116 1.29 16.70 -13.17
C LEU A 116 -0.03 16.41 -12.47
N ILE A 117 0.01 16.35 -11.13
CA ILE A 117 -1.19 16.20 -10.32
C ILE A 117 -1.26 17.27 -9.24
N ASP A 118 -2.45 17.84 -9.10
CA ASP A 118 -2.82 18.56 -7.90
C ASP A 118 -3.34 17.57 -6.87
N LYS A 119 -2.87 17.69 -5.63
CA LYS A 119 -3.27 16.81 -4.54
C LYS A 119 -3.52 17.56 -3.25
N CYS A 120 -4.56 17.15 -2.54
CA CYS A 120 -4.78 17.56 -1.17
C CYS A 120 -3.71 16.97 -0.22
N ARG A 121 -3.73 17.42 1.04
CA ARG A 121 -2.95 16.77 2.10
C ARG A 121 -3.52 15.39 2.41
N ASP A 122 -2.67 14.53 2.95
CA ASP A 122 -3.03 13.21 3.49
C ASP A 122 -3.68 12.22 2.49
N GLN A 123 -3.37 12.37 1.20
CA GLN A 123 -3.87 11.48 0.13
C GLN A 123 -2.98 10.24 -0.13
N GLY A 124 -1.82 10.15 0.51
CA GLY A 124 -0.93 8.99 0.37
C GLY A 124 -0.17 8.88 -0.95
N VAL A 125 -0.15 9.93 -1.80
CA VAL A 125 0.52 9.90 -3.12
C VAL A 125 1.96 9.40 -3.07
N THR A 126 2.75 9.78 -2.05
CA THR A 126 4.12 9.26 -1.91
C THR A 126 4.16 7.74 -1.76
N TRP A 127 3.23 7.15 -1.00
CA TRP A 127 3.13 5.70 -0.87
C TRP A 127 2.78 5.06 -2.21
N LEU A 128 1.83 5.64 -2.96
CA LEU A 128 1.45 5.16 -4.30
C LEU A 128 2.65 5.13 -5.26
N MET A 129 3.45 6.19 -5.26
CA MET A 129 4.68 6.22 -6.03
C MET A 129 5.70 5.17 -5.56
N CYS A 130 5.81 4.92 -4.24
CA CYS A 130 6.67 3.85 -3.72
C CYS A 130 6.21 2.47 -4.19
N ALA A 131 4.90 2.19 -4.18
CA ALA A 131 4.33 0.95 -4.71
C ALA A 131 4.61 0.77 -6.20
N PHE A 132 4.37 1.81 -7.01
CA PHE A 132 4.70 1.83 -8.43
C PHE A 132 6.20 1.55 -8.68
N TYR A 133 7.09 2.23 -7.96
CA TYR A 133 8.54 2.03 -8.11
C TYR A 133 8.96 0.62 -7.72
N LEU A 134 8.40 0.04 -6.65
CA LEU A 134 8.71 -1.33 -6.24
C LEU A 134 8.22 -2.36 -7.27
N GLN A 135 7.03 -2.14 -7.85
CA GLN A 135 6.50 -2.99 -8.92
C GLN A 135 7.43 -2.96 -10.14
N GLU A 136 7.79 -1.76 -10.61
CA GLU A 136 8.67 -1.61 -11.76
C GLU A 136 10.07 -2.18 -11.50
N TRP A 137 10.65 -1.85 -10.35
CA TRP A 137 11.97 -2.35 -9.95
C TRP A 137 12.02 -3.88 -9.83
N ARG A 138 10.97 -4.50 -9.28
CA ARG A 138 10.97 -5.94 -9.01
C ARG A 138 10.84 -6.79 -10.28
N TRP A 139 10.09 -6.31 -11.27
CA TRP A 139 9.62 -7.15 -12.38
C TRP A 139 10.10 -6.72 -13.76
N PHE A 140 10.60 -5.49 -13.93
CA PHE A 140 10.95 -4.94 -15.24
C PHE A 140 12.45 -4.61 -15.31
N PRO A 141 13.27 -5.53 -15.86
CA PRO A 141 14.70 -5.32 -16.01
C PRO A 141 15.03 -4.02 -16.74
N GLY A 142 16.00 -3.27 -16.23
CA GLY A 142 16.40 -1.98 -16.79
C GLY A 142 15.56 -0.79 -16.33
N PHE A 143 14.58 -0.99 -15.44
CA PHE A 143 13.86 0.12 -14.81
C PHE A 143 14.84 1.06 -14.08
N SER A 144 14.73 2.35 -14.36
CA SER A 144 15.43 3.42 -13.67
C SER A 144 14.45 4.53 -13.35
N GLY A 145 14.35 4.89 -12.07
CA GLY A 145 13.45 5.93 -11.58
C GLY A 145 14.12 6.70 -10.44
N GLY A 146 13.76 7.97 -10.28
CA GLY A 146 14.32 8.84 -9.25
C GLY A 146 13.24 9.63 -8.51
N PHE A 147 13.42 9.80 -7.21
CA PHE A 147 12.59 10.69 -6.40
C PHE A 147 13.28 12.03 -6.18
N GLY A 148 12.56 13.11 -6.49
CA GLY A 148 12.96 14.48 -6.18
C GLY A 148 12.20 15.04 -4.97
N SER A 149 12.89 15.84 -4.16
CA SER A 149 12.27 16.67 -3.12
C SER A 149 13.08 17.95 -2.94
N ASN A 150 12.48 18.98 -2.33
CA ASN A 150 13.18 20.23 -2.04
C ASN A 150 14.37 20.04 -1.08
N LYS A 151 14.36 18.97 -0.28
CA LYS A 151 15.42 18.62 0.67
C LYS A 151 15.85 17.18 0.45
N ALA A 152 17.15 16.93 0.31
CA ALA A 152 17.69 15.58 0.13
C ALA A 152 17.34 14.67 1.30
N GLU A 153 17.32 15.19 2.52
CA GLU A 153 16.95 14.46 3.73
C GLU A 153 15.49 14.02 3.71
N SER A 154 14.62 14.70 2.95
CA SER A 154 13.22 14.26 2.76
C SER A 154 13.11 13.10 1.77
N VAL A 155 14.13 12.87 0.95
CA VAL A 155 14.21 11.72 0.03
C VAL A 155 14.75 10.51 0.79
N ASP A 156 15.95 10.63 1.38
CA ASP A 156 16.60 9.54 2.08
C ASP A 156 17.26 9.98 3.38
N MET A 157 16.64 9.54 4.47
CA MET A 157 17.25 9.50 5.79
C MET A 157 16.79 8.18 6.41
N ARG A 158 17.74 7.29 6.68
CA ARG A 158 17.47 5.97 7.24
C ARG A 158 16.70 6.11 8.55
N ASP A 159 15.73 5.24 8.76
CA ASP A 159 14.90 5.16 9.97
C ASP A 159 14.03 6.41 10.24
N ASN A 160 13.99 7.36 9.30
CA ASN A 160 13.04 8.47 9.34
C ASN A 160 11.79 8.13 8.50
N PRO A 161 10.64 7.81 9.12
CA PRO A 161 9.44 7.34 8.41
C PRO A 161 8.81 8.39 7.50
N LYS A 162 9.24 9.66 7.59
CA LYS A 162 8.79 10.72 6.69
C LYS A 162 9.44 10.63 5.31
N CYS A 163 10.63 10.03 5.23
CA CYS A 163 11.44 9.97 4.02
C CYS A 163 10.90 8.95 3.02
N ILE A 164 11.11 9.23 1.74
CA ILE A 164 10.55 8.44 0.65
C ILE A 164 11.17 7.03 0.64
N PHE A 165 12.50 6.93 0.69
CA PHE A 165 13.18 5.63 0.68
C PHE A 165 12.88 4.81 1.92
N GLU A 166 12.66 5.44 3.08
CA GLU A 166 12.26 4.71 4.27
C GLU A 166 10.85 4.11 4.13
N LYS A 167 9.92 4.78 3.42
CA LYS A 167 8.61 4.18 3.09
C LYS A 167 8.75 2.98 2.17
N MET A 168 9.60 3.05 1.14
CA MET A 168 9.90 1.89 0.29
C MET A 168 10.48 0.74 1.11
N ARG A 169 11.46 1.01 1.99
CA ARG A 169 12.02 0.00 2.91
C ARG A 169 10.94 -0.57 3.82
N ALA A 170 10.02 0.26 4.32
CA ALA A 170 8.92 -0.20 5.18
C ALA A 170 7.94 -1.13 4.45
N LEU A 171 7.67 -0.90 3.16
CA LEU A 171 6.91 -1.82 2.31
C LEU A 171 7.67 -3.15 2.16
N MET A 172 8.93 -3.09 1.72
CA MET A 172 9.76 -4.28 1.49
C MET A 172 9.92 -5.13 2.75
N ARG A 173 10.21 -4.53 3.92
CA ARG A 173 10.39 -5.26 5.20
C ARG A 173 9.16 -6.07 5.63
N ARG A 174 7.99 -5.81 5.06
CA ARG A 174 6.73 -6.51 5.36
C ARG A 174 6.29 -7.47 4.26
N MET A 175 7.03 -7.52 3.15
CA MET A 175 6.80 -8.52 2.13
C MET A 175 7.23 -9.90 2.63
N PRO A 176 6.54 -10.97 2.20
CA PRO A 176 6.99 -12.33 2.44
C PRO A 176 8.40 -12.55 1.89
N SER A 177 9.18 -13.42 2.56
CA SER A 177 10.58 -13.67 2.16
C SER A 177 10.72 -14.17 0.72
N TRP A 178 9.74 -14.96 0.24
CA TRP A 178 9.70 -15.48 -1.13
C TRP A 178 9.43 -14.42 -2.21
N TRP A 179 9.06 -13.18 -1.82
CA TRP A 179 8.87 -12.10 -2.78
C TRP A 179 10.20 -11.56 -3.32
N PHE A 180 11.24 -11.59 -2.48
CA PHE A 180 12.56 -11.08 -2.87
C PHE A 180 13.19 -11.96 -3.95
N PRO A 181 13.95 -11.37 -4.90
CA PRO A 181 14.74 -12.15 -5.85
C PRO A 181 15.81 -12.96 -5.11
N ASP A 182 16.15 -14.12 -5.68
CA ASP A 182 17.25 -14.99 -5.22
C ASP A 182 18.62 -14.30 -5.33
#